data_AF-A0A940P112-F1
#
_entry.id   AF-A0A940P112-F1
#
_cell.length_a   1.000
_cell.length_b   1.000
_cell.length_c   1.000
_cell.angle_alpha   90.00
_cell.angle_beta   90.00
_cell.angle_gamma   90.00
#
_symmetry.space_group_name_H-M   'P 1'
#
loop_
_entity.id
_entity.type
_entity.pdbx_description
1 polymer ?
#
loop_
_entity_poly.entity_id
_entity_poly.type
_entity_poly.pdbx_seq_one_letter_code
_entity_poly.pdbx_strand_id
1 'polypeptide(L)'
;NGGRLELHLDTQDGRLIGTVDISGTGGWQNWQDFSCEITGAEGIHDLYFTFAGEGTLPLYNLDWWQFADSSEAARIRGDVNGDGIINAVDLTLAKRGILNGFADRAAEKAADVDRNQITDAKDIAWFRQYLLVETSAYPDAGDDKTPA
;
A
#
# COMPACT_ATOMS: atom_id res chain seq x y z
N ASN A 1 -11.53 -9.55 16.93
CA ASN A 1 -12.52 -9.90 15.91
C ASN A 1 -12.18 -9.18 14.62
N GLY A 2 -12.49 -9.80 13.50
CA GLY A 2 -12.33 -9.25 12.16
C GLY A 2 -13.66 -9.30 11.42
N GLY A 3 -13.63 -9.09 10.11
CA GLY A 3 -14.80 -9.16 9.26
C GLY A 3 -14.42 -8.90 7.80
N ARG A 4 -15.40 -8.49 7.00
CA ARG A 4 -15.21 -8.10 5.62
C ARG A 4 -15.90 -6.77 5.34
N LEU A 5 -15.24 -5.93 4.55
CA LEU A 5 -15.84 -4.74 3.98
C LEU A 5 -16.10 -5.00 2.50
N GLU A 6 -17.38 -5.06 2.13
CA GLU A 6 -17.82 -5.24 0.75
C GLU A 6 -18.10 -3.87 0.12
N LEU A 7 -17.60 -3.67 -1.10
CA LEU A 7 -17.68 -2.42 -1.86
C LEU A 7 -18.68 -2.59 -3.00
N HIS A 8 -19.82 -1.92 -2.92
CA HIS A 8 -20.91 -2.02 -3.91
C HIS A 8 -21.13 -0.70 -4.63
N LEU A 9 -21.50 -0.75 -5.91
CA LEU A 9 -21.89 0.43 -6.69
C LEU A 9 -23.40 0.59 -6.81
N ASP A 10 -23.84 1.85 -6.85
CA ASP A 10 -25.19 2.35 -7.14
C ASP A 10 -26.26 2.05 -6.08
N THR A 11 -26.21 0.89 -5.42
CA THR A 11 -27.13 0.52 -4.34
C THR A 11 -26.43 -0.35 -3.28
N GLN A 12 -27.06 -0.50 -2.10
CA GLN A 12 -26.50 -1.31 -1.00
C GLN A 12 -26.24 -2.78 -1.40
N ASP A 13 -27.09 -3.37 -2.24
CA ASP A 13 -26.92 -4.73 -2.78
C ASP A 13 -26.57 -4.70 -4.27
N GLY A 14 -25.95 -3.60 -4.73
CA GLY A 14 -25.59 -3.36 -6.11
C GLY A 14 -24.41 -4.20 -6.57
N ARG A 15 -23.73 -3.75 -7.62
CA ARG A 15 -22.60 -4.49 -8.16
C ARG A 15 -21.45 -4.50 -7.15
N LEU A 16 -21.08 -5.68 -6.66
CA LEU A 16 -19.86 -5.89 -5.88
C LEU A 16 -18.63 -5.65 -6.77
N ILE A 17 -17.77 -4.71 -6.37
CA ILE A 17 -16.54 -4.36 -7.08
C ILE A 17 -15.28 -4.79 -6.35
N GLY A 18 -15.36 -5.11 -5.05
CA GLY A 18 -14.24 -5.61 -4.25
C GLY A 18 -14.66 -5.98 -2.83
N THR A 19 -13.84 -6.81 -2.19
CA THR A 19 -14.03 -7.26 -0.81
C THR A 19 -12.70 -7.16 -0.08
N VAL A 20 -12.68 -6.40 1.02
CA VAL A 20 -11.53 -6.29 1.91
C VAL A 20 -11.71 -7.25 3.08
N ASP A 21 -10.82 -8.22 3.24
CA ASP A 21 -10.76 -9.07 4.42
C ASP A 21 -10.01 -8.35 5.55
N ILE A 22 -10.68 -8.12 6.68
CA ILE A 22 -10.14 -7.40 7.83
C ILE A 22 -9.83 -8.40 8.94
N SER A 23 -8.54 -8.61 9.19
CA SER A 23 -8.07 -9.38 10.34
C SER A 23 -8.13 -8.56 11.63
N GLY A 24 -8.16 -9.23 12.79
CA GLY A 24 -8.13 -8.54 14.08
C GLY A 24 -6.81 -7.78 14.29
N THR A 25 -6.90 -6.51 14.69
CA THR A 25 -5.74 -5.61 14.88
C THR A 25 -5.13 -5.65 16.29
N GLY A 26 -5.64 -6.53 17.17
CA GLY A 26 -5.17 -6.65 18.56
C GLY A 26 -5.77 -5.63 19.54
N GLY A 27 -6.67 -4.74 19.11
CA GLY A 27 -7.41 -3.85 20.00
C GLY A 27 -8.14 -2.71 19.28
N TRP A 28 -9.11 -2.07 19.95
CA TRP A 28 -9.95 -1.01 19.37
C TRP A 28 -9.21 0.27 18.95
N GLN A 29 -7.99 0.46 19.47
CA GLN A 29 -7.13 1.62 19.21
C GLN A 29 -5.86 1.22 18.43
N ASN A 30 -5.78 -0.04 18.01
CA ASN A 30 -4.72 -0.50 17.12
C ASN A 30 -5.25 -0.41 15.70
N TRP A 31 -4.64 0.46 14.90
CA TRP A 31 -5.04 0.76 13.54
C TRP A 31 -4.10 0.07 12.54
N GLN A 32 -4.67 -0.40 11.44
CA GLN A 32 -3.93 -1.01 10.33
C GLN A 32 -4.67 -0.74 9.02
N ASP A 33 -3.91 -0.50 7.96
CA ASP A 33 -4.45 -0.34 6.61
C ASP A 33 -4.71 -1.72 5.99
N PHE A 34 -5.89 -1.89 5.40
CA PHE A 34 -6.28 -3.07 4.63
C PHE A 34 -6.60 -2.66 3.19
N SER A 35 -6.36 -3.56 2.24
CA SER A 35 -6.58 -3.29 0.81
C SER A 35 -7.13 -4.52 0.10
N CYS A 36 -7.78 -4.28 -1.04
CA CYS A 36 -8.18 -5.30 -1.98
C CYS A 36 -8.07 -4.73 -3.40
N GLU A 37 -7.93 -5.63 -4.37
CA GLU A 37 -8.11 -5.27 -5.78
C GLU A 37 -9.59 -5.01 -6.07
N ILE A 38 -9.87 -3.99 -6.88
CA ILE A 38 -11.23 -3.67 -7.32
C ILE A 38 -11.34 -3.78 -8.83
N THR A 39 -12.54 -4.06 -9.34
CA THR A 39 -12.78 -4.12 -10.79
C THR A 39 -14.07 -3.44 -11.21
N GLY A 40 -14.04 -2.71 -12.32
CA GLY A 40 -15.23 -2.13 -12.95
C GLY A 40 -15.83 -0.92 -12.25
N ALA A 41 -15.03 -0.17 -11.47
CA ALA A 41 -15.40 1.10 -10.86
C ALA A 41 -14.99 2.28 -11.76
N GLU A 42 -15.61 2.38 -12.93
CA GLU A 42 -15.32 3.42 -13.93
C GLU A 42 -16.47 4.43 -14.01
N GLY A 43 -16.15 5.73 -14.17
CA GLY A 43 -17.17 6.77 -14.27
C GLY A 43 -17.63 7.32 -12.92
N ILE A 44 -18.87 7.78 -12.85
CA ILE A 44 -19.47 8.39 -11.65
C ILE A 44 -20.53 7.45 -11.10
N HIS A 45 -20.33 6.98 -9.87
CA HIS A 45 -21.21 6.04 -9.18
C HIS A 45 -21.33 6.42 -7.70
N ASP A 46 -22.45 6.04 -7.09
CA ASP A 46 -22.57 6.02 -5.63
C ASP A 46 -21.85 4.77 -5.08
N LEU A 47 -21.05 4.95 -4.04
CA LEU A 47 -20.29 3.87 -3.39
C LEU A 47 -20.95 3.48 -2.06
N TYR A 48 -21.25 2.20 -1.91
CA TYR A 48 -21.84 1.61 -0.71
C TYR A 48 -20.84 0.68 -0.02
N PHE A 49 -20.77 0.81 1.31
CA PHE A 49 -19.95 -0.03 2.18
C PHE A 49 -20.85 -0.96 3.00
N THR A 50 -20.68 -2.26 2.76
CA THR A 50 -21.39 -3.30 3.51
C THR A 50 -20.44 -3.98 4.48
N PHE A 51 -20.71 -3.82 5.78
CA PHE A 51 -19.93 -4.38 6.87
C PHE A 51 -20.44 -5.79 7.17
N ALA A 52 -19.68 -6.81 6.78
CA ALA A 52 -20.06 -8.22 6.90
C ALA A 52 -19.18 -8.96 7.91
N GLY A 53 -19.78 -9.86 8.69
CA GLY A 53 -19.06 -10.66 9.67
C GLY A 53 -19.98 -11.60 10.45
N GLU A 54 -19.39 -12.48 11.24
CA GLU A 54 -20.16 -13.43 12.06
C GLU A 54 -20.51 -12.83 13.43
N GLY A 55 -21.72 -13.14 13.91
CA GLY A 55 -22.20 -12.75 15.24
C GLY A 55 -22.91 -11.39 15.27
N THR A 56 -23.17 -10.91 16.49
CA THR A 56 -23.94 -9.67 16.76
C THR A 56 -23.11 -8.57 17.42
N LEU A 57 -21.82 -8.82 17.65
CA LEU A 57 -20.91 -7.84 18.25
C LEU A 57 -20.40 -6.87 17.17
N PRO A 58 -19.97 -5.66 17.56
CA PRO A 58 -19.30 -4.75 16.64
C PRO A 58 -18.08 -5.43 15.99
N LEU A 59 -17.94 -5.28 14.67
CA LEU A 59 -16.93 -5.98 13.88
C LEU A 59 -15.56 -5.29 13.98
N TYR A 60 -15.48 -4.02 13.58
CA TYR A 60 -14.28 -3.18 13.55
C TYR A 60 -14.67 -1.70 13.42
N ASN A 61 -13.71 -0.78 13.63
CA ASN A 61 -13.86 0.64 13.35
C ASN A 61 -13.32 0.97 11.94
N LEU A 62 -13.95 1.92 11.25
CA LEU A 62 -13.44 2.51 10.00
C LEU A 62 -13.13 3.99 10.26
N ASP A 63 -11.91 4.41 9.97
CA ASP A 63 -11.47 5.80 10.13
C ASP A 63 -11.50 6.54 8.78
N TRP A 64 -10.78 6.02 7.79
CA TRP A 64 -10.70 6.60 6.45
C TRP A 64 -10.65 5.52 5.36
N TRP A 65 -10.83 5.94 4.11
CA TRP A 65 -10.71 5.09 2.92
C TRP A 65 -10.17 5.90 1.73
N GLN A 66 -9.56 5.20 0.78
CA GLN A 66 -9.04 5.80 -0.46
C GLN A 66 -9.02 4.73 -1.57
N PHE A 67 -9.28 5.14 -2.82
CA PHE A 67 -8.93 4.33 -3.98
C PHE A 67 -7.46 4.51 -4.33
N ALA A 68 -6.74 3.40 -4.51
CA ALA A 68 -5.41 3.44 -5.09
C ALA A 68 -5.51 3.80 -6.57
N ASP A 69 -4.60 4.65 -7.04
CA ASP A 69 -4.48 4.91 -8.47
C ASP A 69 -3.95 3.62 -9.14
N SER A 70 -4.43 3.25 -10.33
CA SER A 70 -3.95 2.02 -10.99
C SER A 70 -2.45 2.08 -11.29
N SER A 71 -1.89 3.28 -11.34
CA SER A 71 -0.45 3.53 -11.44
C SER A 71 0.32 3.24 -10.16
N GLU A 72 -0.32 3.33 -8.99
CA GLU A 72 0.26 3.03 -7.67
C GLU A 72 0.41 1.52 -7.48
N ALA A 73 -0.59 0.73 -7.85
CA ALA A 73 -0.55 -0.74 -7.77
C ALA A 73 0.45 -1.37 -8.76
N ALA A 74 0.68 -0.70 -9.90
CA ALA A 74 1.61 -1.16 -10.93
C ALA A 74 3.06 -0.66 -10.72
N ARG A 75 3.29 0.26 -9.78
CA ARG A 75 4.62 0.87 -9.61
C ARG A 75 5.61 -0.15 -9.08
N ILE A 76 6.71 -0.31 -9.80
CA ILE A 76 7.75 -1.26 -9.42
C ILE A 76 8.38 -0.78 -8.11
N ARG A 77 8.60 -1.70 -7.18
CA ARG A 77 9.33 -1.41 -5.94
C ARG A 77 10.73 -0.90 -6.30
N GLY A 78 11.10 0.28 -5.82
CA GLY A 78 12.34 0.96 -6.18
C GLY A 78 12.23 1.92 -7.38
N ASP A 79 11.13 1.90 -8.13
CA ASP A 79 10.91 2.81 -9.27
C ASP A 79 10.19 4.08 -8.78
N VAL A 80 10.98 5.06 -8.34
CA VAL A 80 10.49 6.26 -7.64
C VAL A 80 10.00 7.30 -8.64
N ASN A 81 10.45 7.27 -9.91
CA ASN A 81 9.92 8.15 -10.97
C ASN A 81 8.85 7.50 -11.85
N GLY A 82 8.71 6.17 -11.85
CA GLY A 82 7.68 5.44 -12.58
C GLY A 82 8.03 5.14 -14.02
N ASP A 83 9.31 5.15 -14.36
CA ASP A 83 9.78 4.93 -15.73
C ASP A 83 9.93 3.43 -16.07
N GLY A 84 9.72 2.55 -15.09
CA GLY A 84 9.83 1.10 -15.20
C GLY A 84 11.25 0.56 -15.02
N ILE A 85 12.24 1.40 -14.70
CA ILE A 85 13.66 1.04 -14.58
C ILE A 85 14.24 1.59 -13.28
N ILE A 86 14.53 0.70 -12.33
CA ILE A 86 15.21 1.07 -11.08
C ILE A 86 16.66 1.48 -11.38
N ASN A 87 17.01 2.75 -11.18
CA ASN A 87 18.34 3.28 -11.43
C ASN A 87 18.77 4.41 -10.47
N ALA A 88 19.89 5.09 -10.77
CA ALA A 88 20.43 6.14 -9.91
C ALA A 88 19.54 7.39 -9.80
N VAL A 89 18.64 7.61 -10.76
CA VAL A 89 17.62 8.66 -10.70
C VAL A 89 16.65 8.36 -9.57
N ASP A 90 16.17 7.13 -9.45
CA ASP A 90 15.27 6.72 -8.36
C ASP A 90 15.91 6.85 -7.00
N LEU A 91 17.16 6.44 -6.85
CA LEU A 91 17.92 6.65 -5.61
C LEU A 91 18.01 8.14 -5.25
N THR A 92 18.20 9.00 -6.25
CA THR A 92 18.27 10.45 -6.03
C THR A 92 16.91 11.01 -5.61
N LEU A 93 15.83 10.51 -6.20
CA LEU A 93 14.46 10.91 -5.89
C LEU A 93 14.00 10.37 -4.53
N ALA A 94 14.40 9.17 -4.15
CA ALA A 94 14.18 8.60 -2.81
C ALA A 94 14.83 9.49 -1.75
N LYS A 95 16.11 9.84 -1.94
CA LYS A 95 16.82 10.77 -1.03
C LYS A 95 16.15 12.13 -0.97
N ARG A 96 15.77 12.69 -2.12
CA ARG A 96 15.06 13.97 -2.19
C ARG A 96 13.71 13.87 -1.47
N GLY A 97 12.99 12.76 -1.63
CA GLY A 97 11.71 12.47 -1.01
C GLY A 97 11.77 12.45 0.51
N ILE A 98 12.77 11.77 1.05
CA ILE A 98 13.03 11.73 2.51
C ILE A 98 13.32 13.14 3.06
N LEU A 99 14.02 13.99 2.30
CA LEU A 99 14.42 15.33 2.76
C LEU A 99 13.36 16.41 2.57
N ASN A 100 12.66 16.39 1.43
CA ASN A 100 11.82 17.50 0.96
C ASN A 100 10.39 17.06 0.57
N GLY A 101 10.03 15.80 0.82
CA GLY A 101 8.75 15.23 0.42
C GLY A 101 8.78 14.57 -0.97
N PHE A 102 7.95 13.54 -1.12
CA PHE A 102 7.74 12.82 -2.36
C PHE A 102 6.80 13.56 -3.31
N ALA A 103 6.87 13.25 -4.60
CA ALA A 103 5.99 13.84 -5.60
C ALA A 103 4.53 13.42 -5.39
N ASP A 104 4.33 12.18 -4.96
CA ASP A 104 3.04 11.57 -4.67
C ASP A 104 3.25 10.35 -3.74
N ARG A 105 2.14 9.75 -3.28
CA ARG A 105 2.15 8.57 -2.39
C ARG A 105 2.72 7.32 -3.06
N ALA A 106 2.59 7.20 -4.38
CA ALA A 106 3.14 6.05 -5.12
C ALA A 106 4.67 6.09 -5.13
N ALA A 107 5.27 7.27 -5.29
CA ALA A 107 6.71 7.47 -5.20
C ALA A 107 7.24 7.19 -3.78
N GLU A 108 6.51 7.60 -2.74
CA GLU A 108 6.85 7.28 -1.35
C GLU A 108 6.82 5.76 -1.09
N LYS A 109 5.74 5.07 -1.49
CA LYS A 109 5.63 3.61 -1.38
C LYS A 109 6.67 2.87 -2.21
N ALA A 110 7.00 3.36 -3.41
CA ALA A 110 8.05 2.77 -4.22
C ALA A 110 9.44 2.95 -3.59
N ALA A 111 9.63 4.02 -2.80
CA ALA A 111 10.86 4.26 -2.07
C ALA A 111 10.98 3.45 -0.77
N ASP A 112 9.86 3.01 -0.16
CA ASP A 112 9.82 1.98 0.89
C ASP A 112 10.11 0.59 0.29
N VAL A 113 11.40 0.30 0.09
CA VAL A 113 11.87 -0.89 -0.61
C VAL A 113 11.95 -2.10 0.31
N ASP A 114 12.04 -1.94 1.62
CA ASP A 114 11.97 -3.05 2.57
C ASP A 114 10.53 -3.34 3.08
N ARG A 115 9.55 -2.50 2.71
CA ARG A 115 8.12 -2.61 3.03
C ARG A 115 7.84 -2.59 4.53
N ASN A 116 8.65 -1.86 5.29
CA ASN A 116 8.43 -1.67 6.72
C ASN A 116 7.45 -0.52 7.03
N GLN A 117 6.89 0.12 5.99
CA GLN A 117 5.98 1.28 6.06
C GLN A 117 6.65 2.59 6.52
N ILE A 118 7.97 2.63 6.58
CA ILE A 118 8.78 3.76 7.01
C ILE A 118 9.86 3.99 5.95
N THR A 119 9.73 5.05 5.17
CA THR A 119 10.77 5.41 4.20
C THR A 119 11.91 6.16 4.88
N ASP A 120 13.05 5.51 5.08
CA ASP A 120 14.21 6.07 5.78
C ASP A 120 15.57 5.75 5.14
N ALA A 121 16.66 5.95 5.90
CA ALA A 121 18.01 5.72 5.41
C ALA A 121 18.32 4.25 5.09
N LYS A 122 17.58 3.29 5.64
CA LYS A 122 17.71 1.87 5.33
C LYS A 122 17.27 1.57 3.91
N ASP A 123 16.17 2.18 3.45
CA ASP A 123 15.73 2.07 2.05
C ASP A 123 16.80 2.55 1.10
N ILE A 124 17.44 3.68 1.43
CA ILE A 124 18.55 4.24 0.65
C ILE A 124 19.74 3.28 0.59
N ALA A 125 20.04 2.56 1.67
CA ALA A 125 21.10 1.57 1.69
C ALA A 125 20.74 0.36 0.81
N TRP A 126 19.49 -0.13 0.88
CA TRP A 126 18.99 -1.17 -0.02
C TRP A 126 19.03 -0.78 -1.50
N PHE A 127 18.65 0.46 -1.84
CA PHE A 127 18.82 1.00 -3.18
C PHE A 127 20.25 0.88 -3.67
N ARG A 128 21.23 1.23 -2.82
CA ARG A 128 22.65 1.19 -3.20
C ARG A 128 23.11 -0.24 -3.47
N GLN A 129 22.75 -1.20 -2.62
CA GLN A 129 23.11 -2.60 -2.83
C GLN A 129 22.52 -3.18 -4.12
N TYR A 130 21.25 -2.88 -4.39
CA TYR A 130 20.58 -3.29 -5.62
C TYR A 130 21.28 -2.73 -6.86
N LEU A 131 21.57 -1.42 -6.86
CA LEU A 131 22.24 -0.74 -7.99
C LEU A 131 23.69 -1.16 -8.17
N LEU A 132 24.36 -1.59 -7.10
CA LEU A 132 25.72 -2.14 -7.14
C LEU A 132 25.75 -3.62 -7.56
N VAL A 133 24.59 -4.23 -7.84
CA VAL A 133 24.45 -5.65 -8.18
C VAL A 133 24.97 -6.56 -7.05
N GLU A 134 24.99 -6.05 -5.82
CA GLU A 134 25.28 -6.84 -4.62
C GLU A 134 24.07 -7.71 -4.27
N THR A 135 22.87 -7.28 -4.67
CA THR A 135 21.62 -8.03 -4.58
C THR A 135 20.83 -7.95 -5.89
N SER A 136 20.02 -8.97 -6.16
CA SER A 136 19.11 -9.02 -7.33
C SER A 136 17.66 -8.67 -6.97
N ALA A 137 17.36 -8.46 -5.69
CA ALA A 137 16.04 -8.12 -5.16
C ALA A 137 16.15 -7.43 -3.79
N TYR A 138 15.09 -6.73 -3.41
CA TYR A 138 14.90 -6.14 -2.08
C TYR A 138 14.40 -7.18 -1.05
N PRO A 139 14.58 -6.97 0.26
CA PRO A 139 14.03 -7.87 1.29
C PRO A 139 12.50 -7.82 1.32
N ASP A 140 11.87 -8.88 1.84
CA ASP A 140 10.43 -8.87 2.10
C ASP A 140 10.09 -8.25 3.46
N ALA A 141 8.84 -7.81 3.61
CA ALA A 141 8.38 -7.18 4.85
C ALA A 141 8.60 -8.12 6.05
N GLY A 142 9.30 -7.63 7.08
CA GLY A 142 9.60 -8.39 8.30
C GLY A 142 10.87 -9.26 8.25
N ASP A 143 11.60 -9.26 7.13
CA ASP A 143 12.96 -9.78 7.10
C ASP A 143 13.87 -8.90 7.97
N ASP A 144 14.51 -9.46 9.01
CA ASP A 144 15.48 -8.75 9.88
C ASP A 144 16.84 -8.50 9.18
N LYS A 145 16.82 -8.35 7.85
CA LYS A 145 18.02 -8.09 7.05
C LYS A 145 18.35 -6.62 7.15
N THR A 146 19.54 -6.33 7.64
CA THR A 146 20.09 -4.98 7.62
C THR A 146 20.97 -4.83 6.39
N PRO A 147 20.81 -3.77 5.59
CA PRO A 147 21.75 -3.48 4.53
C PRO A 147 23.13 -3.15 5.15
N ALA A 148 24.17 -3.81 4.64
CA ALA A 148 25.59 -3.56 4.89
C ALA A 148 26.01 -2.09 4.71
#